data_AF-A0A7V9LUL8-F1
#
_entry.id   AF-A0A7V9LUL8-F1
#
_cell.length_a   1.000
_cell.length_b   1.000
_cell.length_c   1.000
_cell.angle_alpha   90.00
_cell.angle_beta   90.00
_cell.angle_gamma   90.00
#
_symmetry.space_group_name_H-M   'P 1'
#
loop_
_entity.id
_entity.type
_entity.pdbx_description
1 polymer ?
#
loop_
_entity_poly.entity_id
_entity_poly.type
_entity_poly.pdbx_seq_one_letter_code
_entity_poly.pdbx_strand_id
1 'polypeptide(L)'
;MSTQVETSELLKTTLNAPAGAETEGQLSPGRLARAKQAYTTRYVDVKRATGLLEHAIPCIGDVVLARVEELGQHLKIERTDGRRATMFPGDELIVA
;
A
#
# COMPACT_ATOMS: atom_id res chain seq x y z
N MET A 1 -13.27 3.81 -49.73
CA MET A 1 -11.86 3.65 -49.33
C MET A 1 -11.62 4.61 -48.17
N SER A 2 -12.13 4.29 -46.99
CA SER A 2 -11.49 3.49 -45.93
C SER A 2 -10.77 4.41 -44.95
N THR A 3 -11.55 4.95 -44.03
CA THR A 3 -11.10 5.53 -42.77
C THR A 3 -11.32 4.45 -41.71
N GLN A 4 -10.25 3.95 -41.11
CA GLN A 4 -10.29 3.24 -39.83
C GLN A 4 -9.11 3.71 -39.00
N VAL A 5 -9.42 4.54 -38.01
CA VAL A 5 -8.53 4.82 -36.88
C VAL A 5 -9.15 4.08 -35.71
N GLU A 6 -8.70 2.86 -35.45
CA GLU A 6 -9.05 2.11 -34.25
C GLU A 6 -8.24 2.66 -33.08
N THR A 7 -8.81 3.64 -32.39
CA THR A 7 -8.35 4.06 -31.06
C THR A 7 -9.20 3.31 -30.04
N SER A 8 -8.75 2.12 -29.64
CA SER A 8 -9.39 1.40 -28.55
C SER A 8 -8.34 0.64 -27.73
N GLU A 9 -8.23 1.05 -26.46
CA GLU A 9 -7.82 0.21 -25.34
C GLU A 9 -6.35 -0.20 -25.26
N LEU A 10 -5.50 0.75 -24.88
CA LEU A 10 -4.31 0.44 -24.09
C LEU A 10 -4.62 0.63 -22.60
N LEU A 11 -5.48 -0.24 -22.07
CA LEU A 11 -5.63 -0.49 -20.62
C LEU A 11 -4.97 -1.84 -20.28
N LYS A 12 -3.73 -2.02 -20.75
CA LYS A 12 -2.86 -3.13 -20.37
C LYS A 12 -1.94 -2.67 -19.25
N THR A 13 -2.51 -2.33 -18.10
CA THR A 13 -1.74 -2.37 -16.85
C THR A 13 -1.72 -3.82 -16.42
N THR A 14 -0.73 -4.52 -16.97
CA THR A 14 -0.29 -5.88 -16.68
C THR A 14 -0.83 -6.48 -15.38
N LEU A 15 -1.90 -7.27 -15.50
CA LEU A 15 -2.35 -8.27 -14.53
C LEU A 15 -1.38 -9.47 -14.51
N ASN A 16 -0.09 -9.25 -14.28
CA ASN A 16 0.85 -10.32 -13.96
C ASN A 16 1.40 -10.11 -12.56
N ALA A 17 0.76 -10.74 -11.58
CA ALA A 17 1.44 -11.30 -10.42
C ALA A 17 1.26 -12.83 -10.48
N PRO A 18 2.29 -13.62 -10.13
CA PRO A 18 2.29 -15.07 -10.31
C PRO A 18 1.24 -15.73 -9.42
N ALA A 19 0.67 -16.82 -9.93
CA ALA A 19 -0.34 -17.67 -9.30
C ALA A 19 0.09 -18.16 -7.89
N GLY A 20 -0.20 -17.35 -6.88
CA GLY A 20 -0.10 -17.67 -5.47
C GLY A 20 -1.21 -16.95 -4.73
N ALA A 21 -2.42 -17.52 -4.79
CA ALA A 21 -3.63 -17.18 -4.03
C ALA A 21 -3.60 -15.83 -3.26
N GLU A 22 -3.74 -14.73 -3.99
CA GLU A 22 -4.04 -13.42 -3.40
C GLU A 22 -5.37 -13.55 -2.65
N THR A 23 -5.30 -13.43 -1.33
CA THR A 23 -6.48 -13.59 -0.47
C THR A 23 -6.91 -12.20 -0.01
N GLU A 24 -8.19 -11.87 -0.18
CA GLU A 24 -8.74 -10.64 0.37
C GLU A 24 -8.81 -10.76 1.89
N GLY A 25 -7.93 -10.05 2.58
CA GLY A 25 -7.90 -9.91 4.01
C GLY A 25 -8.80 -8.79 4.51
N GLN A 26 -9.33 -8.96 5.73
CA GLN A 26 -10.19 -7.97 6.35
C GLN A 26 -9.38 -6.76 6.88
N LEU A 27 -9.59 -5.60 6.27
CA LEU A 27 -9.08 -4.32 6.77
C LEU A 27 -10.11 -3.65 7.68
N SER A 28 -9.95 -3.77 9.00
CA SER A 28 -10.84 -3.04 9.92
C SER A 28 -10.48 -1.55 10.01
N PRO A 29 -11.45 -0.63 10.08
CA PRO A 29 -11.19 0.80 10.22
C PRO A 29 -10.34 1.15 11.45
N GLY A 30 -10.54 0.42 12.57
CA GLY A 30 -9.77 0.61 13.79
C GLY A 30 -8.31 0.20 13.65
N ARG A 31 -8.01 -0.83 12.85
CA ARG A 31 -6.64 -1.25 12.52
C ARG A 31 -5.93 -0.17 11.71
N LEU A 32 -6.58 0.30 10.65
CA LEU A 32 -6.05 1.35 9.80
C LEU A 32 -5.83 2.68 10.56
N ALA A 33 -6.74 3.06 11.47
CA ALA A 33 -6.62 4.27 12.26
C ALA A 33 -5.42 4.26 13.25
N ARG A 34 -4.97 3.07 13.66
CA ARG A 34 -3.80 2.92 14.55
C ARG A 34 -2.48 2.85 13.78
N ALA A 35 -2.52 2.52 12.49
CA ALA A 35 -1.33 2.40 11.67
C ALA A 35 -0.64 3.77 11.52
N LYS A 36 0.69 3.78 11.61
CA LYS A 36 1.49 4.98 11.41
C LYS A 36 1.69 5.20 9.91
N GLN A 37 1.04 6.22 9.36
CA GLN A 37 1.20 6.57 7.95
C GLN A 37 2.53 7.30 7.72
N ALA A 38 3.35 6.76 6.84
CA ALA A 38 4.61 7.36 6.44
C ALA A 38 4.41 8.63 5.61
N TYR A 39 5.36 9.55 5.67
CA TYR A 39 5.33 10.78 4.89
C TYR A 39 5.31 10.53 3.36
N THR A 40 5.91 9.43 2.90
CA THR A 40 5.90 9.03 1.48
C THR A 40 4.50 8.75 0.97
N THR A 41 3.57 8.32 1.83
CA THR A 41 2.18 8.02 1.49
C THR A 41 1.21 9.16 1.81
N ARG A 42 1.68 10.40 2.05
CA ARG A 42 0.83 11.54 2.48
C ARG A 42 -0.30 11.93 1.53
N TYR A 43 -0.20 11.58 0.25
CA TYR A 43 -1.23 11.85 -0.75
C TYR A 43 -2.22 10.69 -0.93
N VAL A 44 -2.01 9.58 -0.21
CA VAL A 44 -2.90 8.43 -0.22
C VAL A 44 -4.02 8.66 0.81
N ASP A 45 -5.26 8.73 0.33
CA ASP A 45 -6.45 8.73 1.20
C ASP A 45 -6.75 7.30 1.65
N VAL A 46 -6.05 6.87 2.69
CA VAL A 46 -6.16 5.51 3.24
C VAL A 46 -7.58 5.17 3.70
N LYS A 47 -8.41 6.17 4.02
CA LYS A 47 -9.81 5.96 4.41
C LYS A 47 -10.68 5.40 3.29
N ARG A 48 -10.22 5.51 2.03
CA ARG A 48 -10.86 4.91 0.86
C ARG A 48 -10.48 3.45 0.64
N ALA A 49 -9.53 2.90 1.40
CA ALA A 49 -9.15 1.50 1.28
C ALA A 49 -10.33 0.60 1.71
N THR A 50 -10.71 -0.34 0.83
CA THR A 50 -11.88 -1.22 1.02
C THR A 50 -11.49 -2.62 1.49
N GLY A 51 -10.22 -3.00 1.36
CA GLY A 51 -9.72 -4.32 1.71
C GLY A 51 -8.19 -4.34 1.75
N LEU A 52 -7.64 -5.49 2.13
CA LEU A 52 -6.21 -5.76 2.10
C LEU A 52 -5.96 -6.94 1.18
N LEU A 53 -5.05 -6.81 0.22
CA LEU A 53 -4.55 -7.96 -0.52
C LEU A 53 -3.49 -8.65 0.33
N GLU A 54 -3.81 -9.82 0.86
CA GLU A 54 -2.86 -10.64 1.62
C GLU A 54 -2.07 -11.54 0.66
N HIS A 55 -0.80 -11.78 1.02
CA HIS A 55 0.14 -12.61 0.26
C HIS A 55 0.51 -12.11 -1.15
N ALA A 56 0.08 -10.90 -1.53
CA ALA A 56 0.52 -10.25 -2.75
C ALA A 56 1.99 -9.81 -2.67
N ILE A 57 2.70 -9.86 -3.80
CA ILE A 57 4.04 -9.30 -3.94
C ILE A 57 3.90 -7.83 -4.37
N PRO A 58 4.27 -6.86 -3.53
CA PRO A 58 4.09 -5.45 -3.86
C PRO A 58 5.01 -5.01 -5.00
N CYS A 59 4.46 -4.18 -5.88
CA CYS A 59 5.17 -3.49 -6.95
C CYS A 59 5.49 -2.05 -6.56
N ILE A 60 6.34 -1.40 -7.37
CA ILE A 60 6.66 0.01 -7.20
C ILE A 60 5.38 0.83 -7.32
N GLY A 61 5.11 1.65 -6.30
CA GLY A 61 3.92 2.50 -6.24
C GLY A 61 2.74 1.90 -5.49
N ASP A 62 2.82 0.62 -5.10
CA ASP A 62 1.82 0.01 -4.26
C ASP A 62 1.94 0.51 -2.82
N VAL A 63 0.78 0.69 -2.19
CA VAL A 63 0.70 1.08 -0.78
C VAL A 63 0.49 -0.18 0.05
N VAL A 64 1.38 -0.42 0.99
CA VAL A 64 1.37 -1.62 1.82
C VAL A 64 1.12 -1.30 3.29
N LEU A 65 0.39 -2.21 3.94
CA LEU A 65 0.26 -2.24 5.40
C LEU A 65 1.29 -3.22 5.97
N ALA A 66 2.38 -2.69 6.50
CA ALA A 66 3.47 -3.48 7.06
C ALA A 66 3.34 -3.58 8.58
N ARG A 67 3.79 -4.69 9.16
CA ARG A 67 3.97 -4.83 10.62
C ARG A 67 5.46 -4.82 10.93
N VAL A 68 5.86 -4.06 11.94
CA VAL A 68 7.25 -4.05 12.43
C VAL A 68 7.49 -5.34 13.21
N GLU A 69 8.37 -6.20 12.73
CA GLU A 69 8.81 -7.38 13.49
C GLU A 69 10.00 -7.03 14.37
N GLU A 70 11.03 -6.42 13.77
CA GLU A 70 12.25 -6.04 14.45
C GLU A 70 12.69 -4.63 14.02
N LEU A 71 13.43 -3.96 14.91
CA LEU A 71 13.98 -2.64 14.64
C LEU A 71 15.51 -2.72 14.67
N GLY A 72 16.11 -2.32 13.55
CA GLY A 72 17.53 -2.04 13.49
C GLY A 72 17.82 -0.58 13.88
N GLN A 73 18.51 0.14 13.00
CA GLN A 73 18.90 1.53 13.23
C GLN A 73 17.78 2.54 12.92
N HIS A 74 16.74 2.11 12.19
CA HIS A 74 15.60 2.94 11.83
C HIS A 74 14.53 2.87 12.91
N LEU A 75 14.72 3.62 13.99
CA LEU A 75 13.80 3.61 15.15
C LEU A 75 12.58 4.53 14.99
N LYS A 76 12.59 5.39 13.98
CA LYS A 76 11.58 6.44 13.80
C LYS A 76 11.12 6.48 12.36
N ILE A 77 9.83 6.76 12.18
CA ILE A 77 9.22 7.03 10.88
C ILE A 77 8.69 8.46 10.85
N GLU A 78 8.89 9.13 9.73
CA GLU A 78 8.29 10.45 9.50
C GLU A 78 6.82 10.28 9.14
N ARG A 79 5.95 11.00 9.84
CA ARG A 79 4.51 10.98 9.63
C ARG A 79 4.09 12.05 8.62
N THR A 80 2.84 11.96 8.17
CA THR A 80 2.23 12.92 7.24
C THR A 80 2.19 14.37 7.74
N ASP A 81 2.27 14.58 9.05
CA ASP A 81 2.37 15.91 9.69
C ASP A 81 3.82 16.43 9.81
N GLY A 82 4.80 15.72 9.22
CA GLY A 82 6.23 16.02 9.29
C GLY A 82 6.88 15.66 10.63
N ARG A 83 6.11 15.21 11.63
CA ARG A 83 6.66 14.79 12.92
C ARG A 83 7.20 13.37 12.82
N ARG A 84 8.28 13.10 13.55
CA ARG A 84 8.82 11.74 13.67
C ARG A 84 8.13 11.01 14.81
N ALA A 85 7.62 9.82 14.52
CA ALA A 85 7.10 8.88 15.52
C ALA A 85 8.09 7.73 15.72
N THR A 86 8.30 7.35 16.98
CA THR A 86 9.05 6.13 17.31
C THR A 86 8.25 4.92 16.87
N MET A 87 8.94 3.96 16.26
CA MET A 87 8.41 2.64 15.93
C MET A 87 8.75 1.67 17.05
N PHE A 88 7.88 0.68 17.24
CA PHE A 88 8.01 -0.43 18.18
C PHE A 88 7.65 -1.72 17.45
N PRO A 89 8.23 -2.87 17.83
CA PRO A 89 7.76 -4.17 17.37
C PRO A 89 6.25 -4.32 17.59
N GLY A 90 5.56 -4.85 16.58
CA GLY A 90 4.10 -4.98 16.53
C GLY A 90 3.37 -3.76 15.98
N ASP A 91 4.03 -2.62 15.77
CA ASP A 91 3.42 -1.47 15.12
C ASP A 91 3.05 -1.79 13.67
N GLU A 92 1.93 -1.20 13.22
CA GLU A 92 1.54 -1.24 11.82
C GLU A 92 1.86 0.09 11.14
N LEU A 93 2.38 0.02 9.92
CA LEU A 93 2.87 1.15 9.14
C LEU A 93 2.23 1.16 7.75
N ILE A 94 1.93 2.33 7.22
CA ILE A 94 1.49 2.51 5.83
C ILE A 94 2.63 3.12 5.04
N VAL A 95 3.22 2.33 4.13
CA VAL A 95 4.42 2.68 3.34
C VAL A 95 4.22 2.35 1.86
N ALA A 96 5.09 2.88 0.99
CA ALA A 96 5.14 2.65 -0.45
C ALA A 96 6.58 2.82 -0.94
#